data_AF-A0A0Q4AYI4-F1
#
_entry.id   AF-A0A0Q4AYI4-F1
#
_cell.length_a   1.000
_cell.length_b   1.000
_cell.length_c   1.000
_cell.angle_alpha   90.00
_cell.angle_beta   90.00
_cell.angle_gamma   90.00
#
_symmetry.space_group_name_H-M   'P 1'
#
loop_
_entity.id
_entity.type
_entity.pdbx_description
1 polymer ?
#
loop_
_entity_poly.entity_id
_entity_poly.type
_entity_poly.pdbx_seq_one_letter_code
_entity_poly.pdbx_strand_id
1 'polypeptide(L)'
;MVGAKRVLFMGLLTCLSLFGWAQGGVYFSVNGVVYPGGQCEVNPSEYGFGQPLRIGIAGTLPAGRDWQLYLTYSGPDSPSLRGVLLEYNGRSAVCGEGKLLLGRTELLQLADNRRVVFLHLAGLAMATRGSIRVHLHTKNPDVEVGHLTINLSGLRAPGGELAWRPSQLLSRVRSMVIPIYPNPVKSGSVYINLQGIPASKRGEVSVVDILGTPVYSTPFVGGTLVQCPADGLSKGVYFVRIDVEGALYRTERLVVDR
;
A
#
# COMPACT_ATOMS: atom_id res chain seq x y z
N MET A 1 41.45 48.17 46.85
CA MET A 1 41.22 48.19 45.39
C MET A 1 41.30 46.76 44.86
N VAL A 2 40.19 46.27 44.32
CA VAL A 2 40.04 45.37 43.15
C VAL A 2 40.95 44.11 43.13
N GLY A 3 40.51 42.88 43.38
CA GLY A 3 39.21 42.27 43.12
C GLY A 3 39.11 41.74 41.68
N ALA A 4 38.97 40.42 41.52
CA ALA A 4 38.59 39.68 40.30
C ALA A 4 39.69 39.19 39.33
N LYS A 5 39.73 37.85 39.17
CA LYS A 5 40.17 37.00 38.03
C LYS A 5 40.73 35.69 38.62
N ARG A 6 40.21 34.48 38.46
CA ARG A 6 39.35 33.87 37.44
C ARG A 6 38.65 32.66 38.07
N VAL A 7 37.34 32.75 38.27
CA VAL A 7 36.45 31.59 38.34
C VAL A 7 35.81 31.50 36.96
N LEU A 8 36.36 30.67 36.08
CA LEU A 8 35.74 30.42 34.77
C LEU A 8 36.21 29.08 34.19
N PHE A 9 35.95 27.99 34.88
CA PHE A 9 36.08 26.63 34.32
C PHE A 9 35.06 25.68 34.97
N MET A 10 33.80 26.13 35.09
CA MET A 10 32.71 25.32 35.64
C MET A 10 31.37 25.68 34.99
N GLY A 11 31.39 25.92 33.67
CA GLY A 11 30.21 26.34 32.92
C GLY A 11 30.14 25.78 31.49
N LEU A 12 30.95 24.77 31.17
CA LEU A 12 31.01 24.17 29.82
C LEU A 12 30.91 22.64 29.83
N LEU A 13 30.31 22.05 30.87
CA LEU A 13 30.00 20.62 30.92
C LEU A 13 28.51 20.31 31.13
N THR A 14 27.63 21.32 31.12
CA THR A 14 26.18 21.16 31.33
C THR A 14 25.33 21.40 30.07
N CYS A 15 25.93 21.71 28.92
CA CYS A 15 25.18 21.86 27.66
C CYS A 15 25.16 20.60 26.77
N LEU A 16 25.75 19.48 27.21
CA LEU A 16 25.77 18.22 26.46
C LEU A 16 24.65 17.23 26.84
N SER A 17 23.72 17.61 27.72
CA SER A 17 22.61 16.75 28.15
C SER A 17 21.21 17.18 27.68
N LEU A 18 21.11 18.11 26.72
CA LEU A 18 19.81 18.58 26.19
C LEU A 18 19.37 17.90 24.89
N PHE A 19 20.11 16.91 24.39
CA PHE A 19 19.53 15.89 23.51
C PHE A 19 18.98 14.75 24.36
N GLY A 20 18.09 15.08 25.31
CA GLY A 20 17.13 14.13 25.82
C GLY A 20 16.18 13.80 24.68
N TRP A 21 16.60 12.89 23.81
CA TRP A 21 15.74 12.28 22.81
C TRP A 21 14.49 11.83 23.57
N ALA A 22 13.34 12.39 23.18
CA ALA A 22 12.04 11.96 23.68
C ALA A 22 12.08 10.44 23.76
N GLN A 23 11.88 9.87 24.96
CA GLN A 23 11.83 8.43 25.16
C GLN A 23 10.67 7.91 24.31
N GLY A 24 11.00 7.58 23.06
CA GLY A 24 10.03 7.28 22.02
C GLY A 24 9.35 5.98 22.41
N GLY A 25 8.05 6.07 22.67
CA GLY A 25 7.20 4.90 22.79
C GLY A 25 7.29 4.01 21.56
N VAL A 26 6.60 2.87 21.61
CA VAL A 26 6.57 1.94 20.49
C VAL A 26 6.02 2.65 19.25
N TYR A 27 6.72 2.53 18.13
CA TYR A 27 6.26 3.03 16.84
C TYR A 27 6.33 1.94 15.78
N PHE A 28 5.60 2.17 14.69
CA PHE A 28 5.50 1.22 13.59
C PHE A 28 6.15 1.80 12.34
N SER A 29 6.59 0.91 11.45
CA SER A 29 6.96 1.27 10.10
C SER A 29 6.15 0.44 9.11
N VAL A 30 5.72 1.03 7.99
CA VAL A 30 5.04 0.32 6.90
C VAL A 30 5.90 0.46 5.65
N ASN A 31 6.30 -0.67 5.06
CA ASN A 31 7.18 -0.73 3.88
C ASN A 31 8.48 0.09 4.04
N GLY A 32 9.02 0.16 5.25
CA GLY A 32 10.24 0.90 5.57
C GLY A 32 10.02 2.38 5.93
N VAL A 33 8.80 2.92 5.79
CA VAL A 33 8.47 4.29 6.22
C VAL A 33 8.02 4.28 7.67
N VAL A 34 8.58 5.15 8.51
CA VAL A 34 8.30 5.21 9.96
C VAL A 34 7.08 6.09 10.24
N TYR A 35 6.19 5.61 11.13
CA TYR A 35 4.96 6.29 11.56
C TYR A 35 4.93 6.43 13.09
N PRO A 36 5.55 7.49 13.66
CA PRO A 36 5.64 7.68 15.11
C PRO A 36 4.28 7.87 15.79
N GLY A 37 3.31 8.46 15.08
CA GLY A 37 1.94 8.63 15.56
C GLY A 37 1.03 7.43 15.29
N GLY A 38 1.56 6.34 14.72
CA GLY A 38 0.78 5.15 14.41
C GLY A 38 -0.34 5.39 13.40
N GLN A 39 -0.21 6.35 12.49
CA GLN A 39 -1.20 6.62 11.43
C GLN A 39 -0.55 6.49 10.06
N CYS A 40 -1.06 5.58 9.25
CA CYS A 40 -0.62 5.34 7.88
C CYS A 40 -1.83 5.44 6.95
N GLU A 41 -1.64 5.96 5.75
CA GLU A 41 -2.66 5.97 4.71
C GLU A 41 -2.23 5.02 3.59
N VAL A 42 -3.18 4.17 3.17
CA VAL A 42 -2.96 3.14 2.17
C VAL A 42 -4.12 3.19 1.22
N ASN A 43 -3.82 3.43 -0.06
CA ASN A 43 -4.78 3.28 -1.14
C ASN A 43 -4.76 1.82 -1.60
N PRO A 44 -5.82 1.00 -1.34
CA PRO A 44 -5.82 -0.41 -1.69
C PRO A 44 -5.60 -0.68 -3.19
N SER A 45 -5.85 0.31 -4.05
CA SER A 45 -5.60 0.21 -5.50
C SER A 45 -4.13 0.30 -5.90
N GLU A 46 -3.29 0.94 -5.08
CA GLU A 46 -1.85 1.10 -5.32
C GLU A 46 -1.07 -0.15 -4.90
N TYR A 47 -1.61 -0.89 -3.92
CA TYR A 47 -1.07 -2.17 -3.48
C TYR A 47 -1.69 -3.26 -4.33
N GLY A 48 -1.06 -3.52 -5.49
CA GLY A 48 -1.53 -4.51 -6.46
C GLY A 48 -1.94 -5.83 -5.80
N PHE A 49 -2.98 -6.47 -6.36
CA PHE A 49 -3.58 -7.69 -5.84
C PHE A 49 -2.53 -8.69 -5.29
N GLY A 50 -2.48 -8.79 -3.96
CA GLY A 50 -1.69 -9.80 -3.26
C GLY A 50 -0.31 -9.37 -2.74
N GLN A 51 0.14 -8.12 -2.92
CA GLN A 51 1.35 -7.66 -2.23
C GLN A 51 1.04 -7.28 -0.77
N PRO A 52 1.61 -7.98 0.23
CA PRO A 52 1.37 -7.64 1.62
C PRO A 52 2.12 -6.38 2.01
N LEU A 53 1.54 -5.60 2.93
CA LEU A 53 2.25 -4.53 3.61
C LEU A 53 3.27 -5.14 4.58
N ARG A 54 4.49 -4.62 4.57
CA ARG A 54 5.57 -5.03 5.49
C ARG A 54 5.55 -4.13 6.71
N ILE A 55 5.13 -4.66 7.84
CA ILE A 55 5.03 -3.95 9.10
C ILE A 55 6.26 -4.26 9.95
N GLY A 56 6.99 -3.20 10.30
CA GLY A 56 8.04 -3.19 11.31
C GLY A 56 7.53 -2.55 12.60
N ILE A 57 8.12 -2.94 13.72
CA ILE A 57 7.84 -2.42 15.06
C ILE A 57 9.19 -1.99 15.61
N ALA A 58 9.28 -0.82 16.24
CA ALA A 58 10.52 -0.36 16.85
C ALA A 58 10.23 0.59 18.02
N GLY A 59 11.28 1.11 18.65
CA GLY A 59 11.19 1.97 19.83
C GLY A 59 11.35 1.21 21.15
N THR A 60 10.93 1.85 22.24
CA THR A 60 11.11 1.29 23.59
C THR A 60 10.01 0.29 23.91
N LEU A 61 10.31 -1.00 23.79
CA LEU A 61 9.38 -2.07 24.16
C LEU A 61 9.43 -2.28 25.69
N PRO A 62 8.29 -2.24 26.42
CA PRO A 62 8.28 -2.51 27.85
C PRO A 62 8.77 -3.93 28.18
N ALA A 63 9.17 -4.16 29.42
CA ALA A 63 9.59 -5.49 29.86
C ALA A 63 8.39 -6.45 29.85
N GLY A 64 8.34 -7.34 28.86
CA GLY A 64 7.29 -8.35 28.70
C GLY A 64 7.87 -9.65 28.14
N ARG A 65 7.36 -10.78 28.60
CA ARG A 65 7.77 -12.11 28.10
C ARG A 65 6.96 -12.55 26.89
N ASP A 66 5.67 -12.23 26.91
CA ASP A 66 4.70 -12.65 25.90
C ASP A 66 3.90 -11.47 25.39
N TRP A 67 3.80 -11.39 24.08
CA TRP A 67 3.15 -10.30 23.36
C TRP A 67 2.09 -10.87 22.43
N GLN A 68 1.14 -10.03 22.06
CA GLN A 68 0.12 -10.38 21.10
C GLN A 68 -0.08 -9.25 20.10
N LEU A 69 -0.14 -9.62 18.82
CA LEU A 69 -0.54 -8.75 17.72
C LEU A 69 -1.91 -9.19 17.21
N TYR A 70 -2.82 -8.23 16.98
CA TYR A 70 -4.10 -8.55 16.36
C TYR A 70 -4.66 -7.38 15.57
N LEU A 71 -5.67 -7.68 14.76
CA LEU A 71 -6.30 -6.73 13.86
C LEU A 71 -7.73 -6.43 14.32
N THR A 72 -8.09 -5.16 14.30
CA THR A 72 -9.48 -4.71 14.31
C THR A 72 -9.76 -3.85 13.10
N TYR A 73 -11.03 -3.69 12.76
CA TYR A 73 -11.47 -2.83 11.69
C TYR A 73 -12.60 -1.92 12.18
N SER A 74 -12.56 -0.67 11.74
CA SER A 74 -13.60 0.31 11.96
C SER A 74 -14.01 0.90 10.62
N GLY A 75 -15.22 0.60 10.18
CA GLY A 75 -15.79 1.09 8.94
C GLY A 75 -17.26 0.74 8.79
N PRO A 76 -17.89 1.14 7.67
CA PRO A 76 -19.31 0.90 7.41
C PRO A 76 -19.60 -0.56 7.05
N ASP A 77 -18.62 -1.27 6.49
CA ASP A 77 -18.70 -2.70 6.25
C ASP A 77 -18.54 -3.43 7.60
N SER A 78 -19.05 -4.67 7.71
CA SER A 78 -19.06 -5.52 8.93
C SER A 78 -17.84 -5.37 9.87
N PRO A 79 -17.97 -5.57 11.20
CA PRO A 79 -16.85 -5.55 12.16
C PRO A 79 -15.70 -6.50 11.82
N SER A 80 -15.91 -7.46 10.93
CA SER A 80 -14.88 -8.33 10.36
C SER A 80 -14.73 -8.11 8.85
N LEU A 81 -13.51 -7.75 8.44
CA LEU A 81 -13.11 -7.71 7.04
C LEU A 81 -12.61 -9.09 6.60
N ARG A 82 -13.27 -9.68 5.59
CA ARG A 82 -12.81 -10.92 4.99
C ARG A 82 -11.55 -10.67 4.16
N GLY A 83 -10.60 -11.61 4.22
CA GLY A 83 -9.37 -11.55 3.43
C GLY A 83 -8.28 -10.63 3.99
N VAL A 84 -8.53 -10.00 5.15
CA VAL A 84 -7.51 -9.24 5.87
C VAL A 84 -6.92 -10.09 6.99
N LEU A 85 -5.61 -10.32 6.93
CA LEU A 85 -4.90 -11.08 7.96
C LEU A 85 -3.48 -10.54 8.19
N LEU A 86 -2.99 -10.71 9.42
CA LEU A 86 -1.56 -10.61 9.74
C LEU A 86 -0.91 -11.97 9.61
N GLU A 87 0.30 -12.01 9.07
CA GLU A 87 1.14 -13.21 9.01
C GLU A 87 2.53 -12.92 9.62
N TYR A 88 3.00 -13.84 10.46
CA TYR A 88 4.37 -13.85 10.96
C TYR A 88 4.85 -15.28 11.16
N ASN A 89 5.97 -15.64 10.50
CA ASN A 89 6.63 -16.94 10.63
C ASN A 89 5.68 -18.13 10.37
N GLY A 90 4.83 -18.04 9.34
CA GLY A 90 3.85 -19.06 8.97
C GLY A 90 2.61 -19.14 9.86
N ARG A 91 2.48 -18.26 10.87
CA ARG A 91 1.28 -18.12 11.70
C ARG A 91 0.47 -16.93 11.21
N SER A 92 -0.86 -17.05 11.23
CA SER A 92 -1.77 -16.00 10.77
C SER A 92 -2.83 -15.63 11.81
N ALA A 93 -3.24 -14.37 11.82
CA ALA A 93 -4.40 -13.87 12.57
C ALA A 93 -5.34 -13.08 11.66
N VAL A 94 -6.60 -13.52 11.60
CA VAL A 94 -7.65 -12.88 10.79
C VAL A 94 -8.21 -11.67 11.53
N CYS A 95 -8.59 -10.64 10.77
CA CYS A 95 -9.22 -9.42 11.30
C CYS A 95 -10.48 -9.73 12.13
N GLY A 96 -10.48 -9.30 13.39
CA GLY A 96 -11.60 -9.48 14.32
C GLY A 96 -11.69 -10.83 15.03
N GLU A 97 -10.90 -11.84 14.62
CA GLU A 97 -11.09 -13.22 15.09
C GLU A 97 -9.83 -13.88 15.70
N GLY A 98 -8.63 -13.38 15.37
CA GLY A 98 -7.36 -14.02 15.77
C GLY A 98 -6.36 -13.09 16.45
N LYS A 99 -5.41 -13.70 17.18
CA LYS A 99 -4.22 -13.03 17.73
C LYS A 99 -2.95 -13.81 17.37
N LEU A 100 -1.91 -13.11 16.91
CA LEU A 100 -0.56 -13.63 16.76
C LEU A 100 0.20 -13.50 18.08
N LEU A 101 0.55 -14.63 18.69
CA LEU A 101 1.37 -14.65 19.89
C LEU A 101 2.85 -14.52 19.53
N LEU A 102 3.54 -13.56 20.10
CA LEU A 102 4.96 -13.32 19.88
C LEU A 102 5.73 -13.52 21.18
N GLY A 103 6.74 -14.39 21.13
CA GLY A 103 7.72 -14.50 22.21
C GLY A 103 8.69 -13.31 22.19
N ARG A 104 9.38 -13.09 23.31
CA ARG A 104 10.39 -12.01 23.43
C ARG A 104 11.42 -12.00 22.29
N THR A 105 11.95 -13.16 21.91
CA THR A 105 12.95 -13.27 20.83
C THR A 105 12.38 -12.84 19.48
N GLU A 106 11.13 -13.20 19.20
CA GLU A 106 10.44 -12.86 17.95
C GLU A 106 10.17 -11.36 17.86
N LEU A 107 9.77 -10.75 18.97
CA LEU A 107 9.57 -9.32 19.06
C LEU A 107 10.87 -8.53 18.91
N LEU A 108 11.98 -9.00 19.51
CA LEU A 108 13.29 -8.39 19.32
C LEU A 108 13.76 -8.49 17.86
N GLN A 109 13.47 -9.60 17.17
CA GLN A 109 13.77 -9.72 15.74
C GLN A 109 12.94 -8.76 14.88
N LEU A 110 11.70 -8.44 15.28
CA LEU A 110 10.90 -7.39 14.65
C LEU A 110 11.48 -6.00 14.95
N ALA A 111 11.86 -5.74 16.21
CA ALA A 111 12.48 -4.49 16.67
C ALA A 111 13.78 -4.13 15.93
N ASP A 112 14.61 -5.14 15.68
CA ASP A 112 15.89 -5.00 14.99
C ASP A 112 15.75 -5.02 13.46
N ASN A 113 14.52 -4.99 12.91
CA ASN A 113 14.21 -5.11 11.48
C ASN A 113 14.78 -6.38 10.80
N ARG A 114 15.13 -7.41 11.58
CA ARG A 114 15.60 -8.71 11.05
C ARG A 114 14.46 -9.54 10.47
N ARG A 115 13.24 -9.28 10.92
CA ARG A 115 11.99 -9.85 10.40
C ARG A 115 10.94 -8.75 10.28
N VAL A 116 9.88 -9.05 9.53
CA VAL A 116 8.72 -8.18 9.38
C VAL A 116 7.45 -8.98 9.59
N VAL A 117 6.38 -8.30 10.01
CA VAL A 117 5.02 -8.84 9.99
C VAL A 117 4.41 -8.48 8.63
N PHE A 118 3.72 -9.41 8.00
CA PHE A 118 3.03 -9.16 6.75
C PHE A 118 1.56 -8.90 7.01
N LEU A 119 1.02 -7.80 6.51
CA LEU A 119 -0.41 -7.53 6.50
C LEU A 119 -0.93 -7.75 5.09
N HIS A 120 -1.73 -8.79 4.93
CA HIS A 120 -2.38 -9.13 3.69
C HIS A 120 -3.72 -8.42 3.64
N LEU A 121 -3.94 -7.71 2.54
CA LEU A 121 -5.20 -7.01 2.24
C LEU A 121 -6.00 -7.74 1.15
N ALA A 122 -5.70 -9.03 0.94
CA ALA A 122 -6.20 -9.84 -0.16
C ALA A 122 -7.67 -10.22 0.09
N GLY A 123 -8.60 -9.41 -0.41
CA GLY A 123 -10.04 -9.61 -0.23
C GLY A 123 -10.79 -8.32 0.10
N LEU A 124 -10.06 -7.21 0.29
CA LEU A 124 -10.67 -5.89 0.31
C LEU A 124 -11.30 -5.59 -1.05
N ALA A 125 -12.57 -5.19 -1.03
CA ALA A 125 -13.17 -4.60 -2.22
C ALA A 125 -12.51 -3.22 -2.46
N MET A 126 -12.40 -2.80 -3.72
CA MET A 126 -11.87 -1.46 -4.03
C MET A 126 -12.70 -0.32 -3.40
N ALA A 127 -13.96 -0.61 -3.07
CA ALA A 127 -14.87 0.30 -2.40
C ALA A 127 -14.80 0.23 -0.86
N THR A 128 -14.02 -0.68 -0.27
CA THR A 128 -13.92 -0.79 1.20
C THR A 128 -13.36 0.50 1.78
N ARG A 129 -14.07 1.05 2.76
CA ARG A 129 -13.72 2.29 3.47
C ARG A 129 -13.42 2.02 4.92
N GLY A 130 -12.75 2.93 5.60
CA GLY A 130 -12.55 2.86 7.05
C GLY A 130 -11.08 2.68 7.42
N SER A 131 -10.83 2.10 8.58
CA SER A 131 -9.48 1.94 9.10
C SER A 131 -9.25 0.54 9.67
N ILE A 132 -8.10 -0.04 9.33
CA ILE A 132 -7.60 -1.27 9.95
C ILE A 132 -6.64 -0.85 11.06
N ARG A 133 -6.82 -1.37 12.27
CA ARG A 133 -5.89 -1.12 13.38
C ARG A 133 -5.14 -2.40 13.74
N VAL A 134 -3.82 -2.31 13.71
CA VAL A 134 -2.89 -3.31 14.23
C VAL A 134 -2.58 -2.95 15.67
N HIS A 135 -2.92 -3.83 16.59
CA HIS A 135 -2.70 -3.65 18.03
C HIS A 135 -1.49 -4.45 18.46
N LEU A 136 -0.61 -3.87 19.27
CA LEU A 136 0.44 -4.58 20.00
C LEU A 136 0.16 -4.50 21.50
N HIS A 137 -0.02 -5.67 22.11
CA HIS A 137 -0.31 -5.81 23.53
C HIS A 137 0.71 -6.70 24.23
N THR A 138 0.94 -6.42 25.51
CA THR A 138 1.49 -7.42 26.45
C THR A 138 0.40 -8.42 26.81
N LYS A 139 0.74 -9.68 27.11
CA LYS A 139 -0.27 -10.71 27.43
C LYS A 139 -0.67 -10.72 28.91
N ASN A 140 0.24 -10.34 29.80
CA ASN A 140 0.01 -10.35 31.24
C ASN A 140 0.83 -9.26 31.95
N PRO A 141 0.23 -8.13 32.34
CA PRO A 141 -1.18 -7.77 32.12
C PRO A 141 -1.51 -7.55 30.63
N ASP A 142 -2.79 -7.62 30.24
CA ASP A 142 -3.22 -7.33 28.85
C ASP A 142 -3.28 -5.80 28.63
N VAL A 143 -2.14 -5.22 28.26
CA VAL A 143 -1.98 -3.76 28.09
C VAL A 143 -1.52 -3.46 26.67
N GLU A 144 -2.23 -2.56 26.00
CA GLU A 144 -1.83 -1.99 24.71
C GLU A 144 -0.59 -1.12 24.89
N VAL A 145 0.47 -1.44 24.13
CA VAL A 145 1.75 -0.72 24.19
C VAL A 145 1.99 0.16 22.97
N GLY A 146 1.20 -0.05 21.92
CA GLY A 146 1.28 0.67 20.67
C GLY A 146 0.28 0.13 19.65
N HIS A 147 -0.13 1.00 18.73
CA HIS A 147 -0.98 0.61 17.62
C HIS A 147 -0.58 1.32 16.33
N LEU A 148 -0.98 0.72 15.21
CA LEU A 148 -0.91 1.31 13.87
C LEU A 148 -2.32 1.32 13.28
N THR A 149 -2.84 2.50 12.98
CA THR A 149 -4.08 2.71 12.24
C THR A 149 -3.74 2.94 10.78
N ILE A 150 -4.30 2.11 9.90
CA ILE A 150 -4.14 2.16 8.46
C ILE A 150 -5.47 2.62 7.88
N ASN A 151 -5.51 3.85 7.38
CA ASN A 151 -6.68 4.41 6.73
C ASN A 151 -6.77 3.88 5.30
N LEU A 152 -7.92 3.29 4.96
CA LEU A 152 -8.23 2.79 3.63
C LEU A 152 -8.85 3.93 2.82
N SER A 153 -8.04 4.63 2.03
CA SER A 153 -8.52 5.64 1.09
C SER A 153 -8.83 4.98 -0.25
N GLY A 154 -10.12 4.77 -0.51
CA GLY A 154 -10.58 4.31 -1.82
C GLY A 154 -10.45 5.40 -2.89
N LEU A 155 -10.15 5.02 -4.13
CA LEU A 155 -10.26 5.90 -5.29
C LEU A 155 -11.71 6.37 -5.44
N ARG A 156 -11.96 7.67 -5.24
CA ARG A 156 -13.17 8.30 -5.79
C ARG A 156 -12.95 8.46 -7.29
N ALA A 157 -13.50 7.55 -8.10
CA ALA A 157 -13.88 7.93 -9.45
C ALA A 157 -15.20 8.73 -9.33
N PRO A 158 -15.24 10.02 -9.70
CA PRO A 158 -16.51 10.72 -9.85
C PRO A 158 -17.27 10.07 -11.03
N GLY A 159 -18.44 9.47 -10.77
CA GLY A 159 -19.42 9.19 -11.84
C GLY A 159 -19.52 7.78 -12.43
N GLY A 160 -19.25 6.69 -11.68
CA GLY A 160 -19.53 5.35 -12.19
C GLY A 160 -19.83 4.30 -11.13
N GLU A 161 -21.11 4.08 -10.82
CA GLU A 161 -21.58 2.82 -10.26
C GLU A 161 -21.51 1.75 -11.37
N LEU A 162 -20.46 0.93 -11.37
CA LEU A 162 -20.41 -0.28 -12.19
C LEU A 162 -20.83 -1.47 -11.31
N ALA A 163 -22.00 -2.04 -11.62
CA ALA A 163 -22.54 -3.23 -10.99
C ALA A 163 -21.54 -4.40 -11.14
N TRP A 164 -20.93 -4.81 -10.03
CA TRP A 164 -20.03 -5.97 -9.97
C TRP A 164 -20.81 -7.28 -10.12
N ARG A 165 -20.40 -8.15 -11.04
CA ARG A 165 -20.81 -9.56 -11.12
C ARG A 165 -19.73 -10.47 -10.52
N PRO A 166 -20.07 -11.46 -9.67
CA PRO A 166 -19.10 -12.30 -8.98
C PRO A 166 -18.67 -13.49 -9.86
N SER A 167 -17.63 -13.33 -10.66
CA SER A 167 -17.01 -14.48 -11.35
C SER A 167 -15.56 -14.24 -11.77
N GLN A 168 -14.65 -13.99 -10.81
CA GLN A 168 -13.19 -13.98 -11.08
C GLN A 168 -12.35 -14.59 -9.94
N LEU A 169 -12.91 -15.51 -9.16
CA LEU A 169 -12.22 -16.15 -8.02
C LEU A 169 -11.06 -17.12 -8.38
N LEU A 170 -10.59 -17.18 -9.63
CA LEU A 170 -9.56 -18.16 -10.05
C LEU A 170 -8.43 -17.62 -10.95
N SER A 171 -8.36 -16.32 -11.25
CA SER A 171 -7.28 -15.80 -12.08
C SER A 171 -6.12 -15.29 -11.21
N ARG A 172 -5.05 -16.09 -11.06
CA ARG A 172 -3.72 -15.59 -10.65
C ARG A 172 -3.25 -14.57 -11.69
N VAL A 173 -3.66 -13.32 -11.57
CA VAL A 173 -3.14 -12.25 -12.43
C VAL A 173 -1.76 -11.88 -11.91
N ARG A 174 -0.71 -12.45 -12.54
CA ARG A 174 0.64 -11.90 -12.46
C ARG A 174 0.55 -10.42 -12.89
N SER A 175 1.07 -9.49 -12.11
CA SER A 175 1.15 -8.07 -12.46
C SER A 175 2.08 -7.88 -13.65
N MET A 176 1.58 -8.13 -14.86
CA MET A 176 2.38 -8.08 -16.07
C MET A 176 2.39 -6.66 -16.59
N VAL A 177 3.55 -6.00 -16.52
CA VAL A 177 3.82 -4.70 -17.15
C VAL A 177 3.38 -4.76 -18.62
N ILE A 178 2.56 -3.80 -19.04
CA ILE A 178 2.14 -3.62 -20.44
C ILE A 178 2.87 -2.39 -20.97
N PRO A 179 3.99 -2.57 -21.70
CA PRO A 179 4.72 -1.46 -22.28
C PRO A 179 3.86 -0.70 -23.29
N ILE A 180 3.90 0.62 -23.20
CA ILE A 180 3.30 1.55 -24.17
C ILE A 180 4.40 2.44 -24.70
N TYR A 181 4.62 2.43 -26.01
CA TYR A 181 5.71 3.18 -26.63
C TYR A 181 5.33 3.68 -28.03
N PRO A 182 5.81 4.86 -28.45
CA PRO A 182 6.52 5.83 -27.62
C PRO A 182 5.59 6.42 -26.54
N ASN A 183 6.16 6.89 -25.44
CA ASN A 183 5.44 7.60 -24.39
C ASN A 183 6.43 8.51 -23.64
N PRO A 184 6.45 9.83 -23.90
CA PRO A 184 5.46 10.60 -24.65
C PRO A 184 5.44 10.33 -26.16
N VAL A 185 4.28 10.52 -26.80
CA VAL A 185 4.11 10.52 -28.26
C VAL A 185 4.15 11.93 -28.82
N LYS A 186 5.03 12.14 -29.80
CA LYS A 186 5.18 13.42 -30.52
C LYS A 186 4.44 13.44 -31.86
N SER A 187 4.35 12.30 -32.54
CA SER A 187 3.63 12.12 -33.80
C SER A 187 3.47 10.64 -34.13
N GLY A 188 2.54 10.29 -35.03
CA GLY A 188 2.40 8.94 -35.57
C GLY A 188 1.55 8.03 -34.69
N SER A 189 2.07 6.83 -34.38
CA SER A 189 1.31 5.80 -33.66
C SER A 189 1.92 5.45 -32.31
N VAL A 190 1.04 5.11 -31.36
CA VAL A 190 1.36 4.46 -30.10
C VAL A 190 1.26 2.94 -30.31
N TYR A 191 2.20 2.20 -29.75
CA TYR A 191 2.18 0.74 -29.71
C TYR A 191 1.96 0.26 -28.28
N ILE A 192 1.03 -0.67 -28.11
CA ILE A 192 0.63 -1.23 -26.81
C ILE A 192 0.97 -2.72 -26.86
N ASN A 193 1.98 -3.13 -26.10
CA ASN A 193 2.50 -4.49 -26.15
C ASN A 193 1.68 -5.44 -25.27
N LEU A 194 0.78 -6.17 -25.89
CA LEU A 194 -0.10 -7.16 -25.26
C LEU A 194 0.43 -8.59 -25.42
N GLN A 195 1.71 -8.77 -25.76
CA GLN A 195 2.35 -10.09 -25.84
C GLN A 195 2.31 -10.84 -24.50
N GLY A 196 2.18 -10.10 -23.41
CA GLY A 196 2.00 -10.67 -22.09
C GLY A 196 0.64 -11.28 -21.79
N ILE A 197 -0.38 -10.91 -22.57
CA ILE A 197 -1.72 -11.47 -22.42
C ILE A 197 -1.78 -12.78 -23.22
N PRO A 198 -2.26 -13.91 -22.67
CA PRO A 198 -2.34 -15.17 -23.41
C PRO A 198 -3.13 -15.02 -24.73
N ALA A 199 -2.66 -15.63 -25.81
CA ALA A 199 -3.29 -15.52 -27.13
C ALA A 199 -4.72 -16.07 -27.23
N SER A 200 -5.16 -16.84 -26.23
CA SER A 200 -6.55 -17.30 -26.10
C SER A 200 -7.50 -16.21 -25.60
N LYS A 201 -6.98 -15.11 -25.06
CA LYS A 201 -7.78 -14.01 -24.49
C LYS A 201 -8.09 -12.96 -25.54
N ARG A 202 -9.28 -12.39 -25.46
CA ARG A 202 -9.76 -11.29 -26.32
C ARG A 202 -10.18 -10.13 -25.45
N GLY A 203 -10.07 -8.93 -25.99
CA GLY A 203 -10.37 -7.74 -25.24
C GLY A 203 -10.53 -6.51 -26.10
N GLU A 204 -10.57 -5.37 -25.44
CA GLU A 204 -10.64 -4.05 -26.02
C GLU A 204 -9.54 -3.17 -25.43
N VAL A 205 -8.84 -2.44 -26.28
CA VAL A 205 -7.96 -1.35 -25.88
C VAL A 205 -8.68 -0.06 -26.19
N SER A 206 -8.83 0.80 -25.19
CA SER A 206 -9.39 2.14 -25.34
C SER A 206 -8.39 3.19 -24.89
N VAL A 207 -8.26 4.29 -25.63
CA VAL A 207 -7.63 5.51 -25.15
C VAL A 207 -8.73 6.41 -24.64
N VAL A 208 -8.64 6.81 -23.38
CA VAL A 208 -9.61 7.69 -22.71
C VAL A 208 -8.94 8.99 -22.29
N ASP A 209 -9.67 10.10 -22.32
CA ASP A 209 -9.20 11.39 -21.82
C ASP A 209 -9.23 11.47 -20.28
N ILE A 210 -8.85 12.63 -19.72
CA ILE A 210 -8.84 12.85 -18.26
C ILE A 210 -10.25 12.82 -17.62
N LEU A 211 -11.30 12.97 -18.42
CA LEU A 211 -12.69 12.90 -17.99
C LEU A 211 -13.25 11.48 -18.13
N GLY A 212 -12.46 10.52 -18.63
CA GLY A 212 -12.86 9.14 -18.84
C GLY A 212 -13.62 8.89 -20.15
N THR A 213 -13.67 9.86 -21.07
CA THR A 213 -14.34 9.71 -22.37
C THR A 213 -13.44 8.92 -23.32
N PRO A 214 -13.91 7.82 -23.94
CA PRO A 214 -13.13 7.10 -24.94
C PRO A 214 -12.99 7.94 -26.21
N VAL A 215 -11.73 8.21 -26.59
CA VAL A 215 -11.37 8.94 -27.82
C VAL A 215 -10.87 8.00 -28.93
N TYR A 216 -10.48 6.78 -28.55
CA TYR A 216 -10.15 5.70 -29.47
C TYR A 216 -10.50 4.37 -28.81
N SER A 217 -10.96 3.40 -29.60
CA SER A 217 -11.18 2.03 -29.13
C SER A 217 -10.93 1.02 -30.23
N THR A 218 -10.29 -0.10 -29.90
CA THR A 218 -10.03 -1.19 -30.84
C THR A 218 -10.04 -2.54 -30.14
N PRO A 219 -10.67 -3.58 -30.71
CA PRO A 219 -10.58 -4.93 -30.17
C PRO A 219 -9.17 -5.49 -30.36
N PHE A 220 -8.77 -6.40 -29.48
CA PHE A 220 -7.49 -7.11 -29.57
C PHE A 220 -7.60 -8.59 -29.22
N VAL A 221 -6.57 -9.33 -29.64
CA VAL A 221 -6.29 -10.70 -29.20
C VAL A 221 -4.98 -10.68 -28.41
N GLY A 222 -4.88 -11.40 -27.30
CA GLY A 222 -3.64 -11.49 -26.54
C GLY A 222 -2.47 -11.99 -27.40
N GLY A 223 -1.24 -11.74 -26.99
CA GLY A 223 -0.06 -12.13 -27.77
C GLY A 223 0.29 -11.13 -28.88
N THR A 224 -0.48 -10.05 -29.04
CA THR A 224 -0.33 -9.10 -30.16
C THR A 224 0.27 -7.77 -29.72
N LEU A 225 0.73 -7.00 -30.71
CA LEU A 225 1.09 -5.60 -30.57
C LEU A 225 -0.04 -4.77 -31.19
N VAL A 226 -0.73 -3.97 -30.38
CA VAL A 226 -1.79 -3.09 -30.87
C VAL A 226 -1.20 -1.75 -31.26
N GLN A 227 -1.48 -1.31 -32.49
CA GLN A 227 -1.11 0.01 -32.97
C GLN A 227 -2.32 0.95 -32.87
N CYS A 228 -2.15 2.06 -32.16
CA CYS A 228 -3.15 3.11 -32.02
C CYS A 228 -2.64 4.38 -32.72
N PRO A 229 -3.37 4.94 -33.69
CA PRO A 229 -3.03 6.23 -34.27
C PRO A 229 -3.15 7.34 -33.20
N ALA A 230 -2.13 8.19 -33.10
CA ALA A 230 -2.12 9.32 -32.17
C ALA A 230 -2.36 10.67 -32.87
N ASP A 231 -2.41 10.69 -34.20
CA ASP A 231 -2.52 11.92 -34.98
C ASP A 231 -3.85 12.68 -34.73
N GLY A 232 -4.87 12.01 -34.21
CA GLY A 232 -6.14 12.59 -33.79
C GLY A 232 -6.19 13.09 -32.33
N LEU A 233 -5.16 12.83 -31.52
CA LEU A 233 -5.17 13.15 -30.08
C LEU A 233 -4.58 14.53 -29.82
N SER A 234 -5.30 15.39 -29.10
CA SER A 234 -4.79 16.69 -28.66
C SER A 234 -3.58 16.53 -27.73
N LYS A 235 -2.76 17.58 -27.58
CA LYS A 235 -1.69 17.60 -26.58
C LYS A 235 -2.30 17.42 -25.18
N GLY A 236 -1.79 16.48 -24.38
CA GLY A 236 -2.34 16.21 -23.06
C GLY A 236 -1.99 14.86 -22.47
N VAL A 237 -2.62 14.55 -21.34
CA VAL A 237 -2.54 13.24 -20.67
C VAL A 237 -3.80 12.45 -20.98
N TYR A 238 -3.59 11.20 -21.40
CA TYR A 238 -4.61 10.20 -21.67
C TYR A 238 -4.35 8.96 -20.83
N PHE A 239 -5.33 8.08 -20.77
CA PHE A 239 -5.19 6.76 -20.17
C PHE A 239 -5.50 5.69 -21.21
N VAL A 240 -4.63 4.69 -21.30
CA VAL A 240 -4.87 3.50 -22.10
C VAL A 240 -5.50 2.47 -21.17
N ARG A 241 -6.79 2.23 -21.39
CA ARG A 241 -7.59 1.24 -20.70
C ARG A 241 -7.57 -0.06 -21.51
N ILE A 242 -7.37 -1.17 -20.83
CA ILE A 242 -7.30 -2.50 -21.42
C ILE A 242 -8.34 -3.34 -20.71
N ASP A 243 -9.40 -3.71 -21.41
CA ASP A 243 -10.42 -4.62 -20.94
C ASP A 243 -10.20 -6.00 -21.57
N VAL A 244 -10.19 -7.05 -20.78
CA VAL A 244 -10.07 -8.45 -21.25
C VAL A 244 -11.35 -9.17 -20.87
N GLU A 245 -12.00 -9.80 -21.86
CA GLU A 245 -13.26 -10.54 -21.64
C GLU A 245 -14.34 -9.71 -20.92
N GLY A 246 -14.41 -8.40 -21.23
CA GLY A 246 -15.37 -7.46 -20.65
C GLY A 246 -15.05 -6.98 -19.24
N ALA A 247 -13.88 -7.32 -18.69
CA ALA A 247 -13.43 -6.84 -17.39
C ALA A 247 -12.18 -5.97 -17.53
N LEU A 248 -12.10 -4.91 -16.72
CA LEU A 248 -10.91 -4.06 -16.66
C LEU A 248 -9.70 -4.88 -16.25
N TYR A 249 -8.74 -5.00 -17.17
CA TYR A 249 -7.49 -5.71 -16.95
C TYR A 249 -6.41 -4.76 -16.43
N ARG A 250 -6.25 -3.59 -17.07
CA ARG A 250 -5.23 -2.60 -16.71
C ARG A 250 -5.54 -1.21 -17.25
N THR A 251 -4.99 -0.19 -16.58
CA THR A 251 -4.94 1.18 -17.05
C THR A 251 -3.50 1.70 -17.02
N GLU A 252 -3.07 2.38 -18.06
CA GLU A 252 -1.73 2.96 -18.19
C GLU A 252 -1.78 4.42 -18.62
N ARG A 253 -0.80 5.23 -18.20
CA ARG A 253 -0.74 6.65 -18.56
C ARG A 253 -0.08 6.83 -19.93
N LEU A 254 -0.71 7.59 -20.81
CA LEU A 254 -0.15 8.02 -22.10
C LEU A 254 -0.03 9.55 -22.13
N VAL A 255 1.13 10.05 -22.55
CA VAL A 255 1.36 11.48 -22.74
C VAL A 255 1.48 11.78 -24.24
N VAL A 256 0.70 12.75 -24.72
CA VAL A 256 0.80 13.28 -26.09
C VAL A 256 1.44 14.66 -26.00
N ASP A 257 2.63 14.80 -26.58
CA ASP A 257 3.47 15.99 -26.54
C ASP A 257 3.83 16.44 -27.96
N ARG A 258 2.79 16.86 -28.68
CA ARG A 258 2.91 17.60 -29.93
C ARG A 258 2.65 19.10 -29.73
#